data_AF-A0A928MGK8-F1
#
_entry.id   AF-A0A928MGK8-F1
#
_cell.length_a   1.000
_cell.length_b   1.000
_cell.length_c   1.000
_cell.angle_alpha   90.00
_cell.angle_beta   90.00
_cell.angle_gamma   90.00
#
_symmetry.space_group_name_H-M   'P 1'
#
loop_
_entity.id
_entity.type
_entity.pdbx_description
1 polymer ?
#
loop_
_entity_poly.entity_id
_entity_poly.type
_entity_poly.pdbx_seq_one_letter_code
_entity_poly.pdbx_strand_id
1 'polypeptide(L)'
;MEVTPPPTPTPTPTPTPEPTIPVTSVSITFLGSPLKEFTQRIGADPLQLKADVYPVEAVTTAKLEWRSSDESIITVDETGLVTAVGPGWAEIIAECGGVAASCKVWVPNP
;
A
#
# COMPACT_ATOMS: atom_id res chain seq x y z
N MET A 1 22.68 -19.17 -52.70
CA MET A 1 22.18 -17.98 -52.00
C MET A 1 21.91 -18.41 -50.57
N GLU A 2 22.92 -18.36 -49.71
CA GLU A 2 22.75 -18.67 -48.28
C GLU A 2 22.16 -17.43 -47.60
N VAL A 3 20.88 -17.50 -47.26
CA VAL A 3 20.25 -16.54 -46.36
C VAL A 3 20.74 -16.86 -44.95
N THR A 4 21.73 -16.11 -44.48
CA THR A 4 22.13 -16.14 -43.07
C THR A 4 20.90 -15.85 -42.20
N PRO A 5 20.56 -16.69 -41.22
CA PRO A 5 19.48 -16.38 -40.29
C PRO A 5 19.80 -15.06 -39.56
N PRO A 6 18.79 -14.22 -39.27
CA PRO A 6 19.00 -13.02 -38.48
C PRO A 6 19.62 -13.39 -37.13
N PRO A 7 20.48 -12.55 -36.54
CA PRO A 7 20.98 -12.80 -35.19
C PRO A 7 19.78 -12.91 -34.25
N THR A 8 19.61 -14.06 -33.60
CA THR A 8 18.63 -14.26 -32.53
C THR A 8 18.77 -13.08 -31.55
N PRO A 9 17.69 -12.40 -31.14
CA PRO A 9 17.79 -11.45 -30.04
C PRO A 9 18.36 -12.23 -28.86
N THR A 10 19.56 -11.87 -28.41
CA THR A 10 20.16 -12.43 -27.19
C THR A 10 19.09 -12.34 -26.11
N PRO A 11 18.76 -13.42 -25.37
CA PRO A 11 17.91 -13.27 -24.20
C PRO A 11 18.60 -12.23 -23.32
N THR A 12 17.95 -11.08 -23.13
CA THR A 12 18.41 -10.06 -22.18
C THR A 12 18.79 -10.80 -20.90
N PRO A 13 19.99 -10.59 -20.32
CA PRO A 13 20.27 -11.14 -19.01
C PRO A 13 19.12 -10.67 -18.10
N THR A 14 18.30 -11.62 -17.61
CA THR A 14 17.31 -11.34 -16.57
C THR A 14 18.03 -10.51 -15.51
N PRO A 15 17.52 -9.33 -15.09
CA PRO A 15 18.16 -8.62 -14.00
C PRO A 15 18.32 -9.62 -12.87
N THR A 16 19.57 -9.89 -12.48
CA THR A 16 19.89 -10.64 -11.26
C THR A 16 18.98 -10.05 -10.20
N PRO A 17 18.12 -10.83 -9.50
CA PRO A 17 17.36 -10.26 -8.41
C PRO A 17 18.39 -9.64 -7.48
N GLU A 18 18.41 -8.30 -7.44
CA GLU A 18 19.11 -7.54 -6.43
C GLU A 18 18.65 -8.11 -5.07
N PRO A 19 19.43 -8.03 -3.99
CA PRO A 19 18.92 -8.39 -2.66
C PRO A 19 17.80 -7.43 -2.26
N THR A 20 16.63 -7.56 -2.88
CA THR A 20 15.40 -6.87 -2.58
C THR A 20 14.76 -7.71 -1.50
N ILE A 21 14.96 -7.30 -0.25
CA ILE A 21 14.42 -8.01 0.91
C ILE A 21 12.90 -8.11 0.69
N PRO A 22 12.35 -9.32 0.48
CA PRO A 22 10.95 -9.46 0.16
C PRO A 22 10.14 -9.15 1.41
N VAL A 23 9.10 -8.33 1.26
CA VAL A 23 8.16 -8.08 2.34
C VAL A 23 7.39 -9.38 2.59
N THR A 24 7.42 -9.86 3.84
CA THR A 24 6.75 -11.11 4.24
C THR A 24 5.36 -10.84 4.80
N SER A 25 5.19 -9.72 5.51
CA SER A 25 3.93 -9.36 6.14
C SER A 25 3.79 -7.85 6.23
N VAL A 26 2.58 -7.35 5.97
CA VAL A 26 2.19 -5.95 6.19
C VAL A 26 0.93 -5.98 7.04
N SER A 27 0.94 -5.24 8.13
CA SER A 27 -0.22 -5.08 9.01
C SER A 27 -0.44 -3.60 9.29
N ILE A 28 -1.67 -3.13 9.09
CA ILE A 28 -2.05 -1.76 9.44
C ILE A 28 -2.35 -1.72 10.94
N THR A 29 -1.60 -0.89 11.66
CA THR A 29 -1.77 -0.60 13.07
C THR A 29 -2.18 0.86 13.25
N PHE A 30 -3.06 1.08 14.22
CA PHE A 30 -3.54 2.40 14.60
C PHE A 30 -3.39 2.58 16.10
N LEU A 31 -2.67 3.63 16.52
CA LEU A 31 -2.33 3.89 17.92
C LEU A 31 -1.78 2.64 18.66
N GLY A 32 -1.04 1.77 17.95
CA GLY A 32 -0.46 0.54 18.51
C GLY A 32 -1.40 -0.68 18.49
N SER A 33 -2.59 -0.57 17.91
CA SER A 33 -3.54 -1.69 17.77
C SER A 33 -3.68 -2.08 16.30
N PRO A 34 -3.54 -3.36 15.92
CA PRO A 34 -3.83 -3.79 14.56
C PRO A 34 -5.33 -3.68 14.32
N LEU A 35 -5.72 -2.99 13.25
CA LEU A 35 -7.13 -2.89 12.89
C LEU A 35 -7.35 -2.94 11.38
N LYS A 36 -8.29 -3.81 11.03
CA LYS A 36 -8.75 -4.06 9.66
C LYS A 36 -10.00 -3.25 9.33
N GLU A 37 -10.65 -2.70 10.35
CA GLU A 37 -11.81 -1.84 10.19
C GLU A 37 -11.90 -0.83 11.33
N PHE A 38 -12.37 0.38 11.04
CA PHE A 38 -12.68 1.39 12.04
C PHE A 38 -13.80 2.33 11.56
N THR A 39 -14.36 3.10 12.49
CA THR A 39 -15.36 4.12 12.19
C THR A 39 -14.73 5.51 12.35
N GLN A 40 -14.89 6.36 11.35
CA GLN A 40 -14.37 7.73 11.35
C GLN A 40 -15.50 8.72 11.09
N ARG A 41 -15.50 9.88 11.76
CA ARG A 41 -16.53 10.91 11.53
C ARG A 41 -15.99 11.97 10.57
N ILE A 42 -16.87 12.53 9.74
CA ILE A 42 -16.53 13.64 8.83
C ILE A 42 -16.06 14.83 9.68
N GLY A 43 -14.89 15.38 9.35
CA GLY A 43 -14.31 16.50 10.10
C GLY A 43 -13.76 16.13 11.49
N ALA A 44 -13.64 14.84 11.82
CA ALA A 44 -12.85 14.41 12.97
C ALA A 44 -11.36 14.66 12.73
N ASP A 45 -10.57 14.58 13.81
CA ASP A 45 -9.12 14.66 13.70
C ASP A 45 -8.58 13.58 12.74
N PRO A 46 -7.61 13.96 11.87
CA PRO A 46 -7.04 13.04 10.92
C PRO A 46 -6.32 11.90 11.66
N LEU A 47 -6.56 10.69 11.20
CA LEU A 47 -6.11 9.47 11.86
C LEU A 47 -4.81 8.99 11.22
N GLN A 48 -3.73 8.94 12.00
CA GLN A 48 -2.46 8.42 11.50
C GLN A 48 -2.46 6.89 11.54
N LEU A 49 -2.55 6.25 10.37
CA LEU A 49 -2.29 4.83 10.23
C LEU A 49 -0.78 4.58 10.18
N LYS A 50 -0.38 3.45 10.74
CA LYS A 50 0.98 2.91 10.64
C LYS A 50 0.91 1.57 9.93
N ALA A 51 1.89 1.28 9.09
CA ALA A 51 2.07 -0.04 8.54
C ALA A 51 3.25 -0.69 9.24
N ASP A 52 2.96 -1.72 10.05
CA ASP A 52 3.97 -2.63 10.57
C ASP A 52 4.31 -3.62 9.45
N VAL A 53 5.50 -3.45 8.88
CA VAL A 53 6.02 -4.27 7.81
C VAL A 53 7.13 -5.14 8.37
N TYR A 54 7.07 -6.44 8.07
CA TYR A 54 8.08 -7.40 8.46
C TYR A 54 8.62 -8.14 7.24
N PRO A 55 9.96 -8.25 7.09
CA PRO A 55 11.00 -7.66 7.94
C PRO A 55 11.13 -6.14 7.78
N VAL A 56 11.55 -5.42 8.83
CA VAL A 56 11.67 -3.94 8.83
C VAL A 56 12.64 -3.40 7.77
N GLU A 57 13.68 -4.18 7.44
CA GLU A 57 14.64 -3.83 6.39
C GLU A 57 13.98 -3.75 4.99
N ALA A 58 12.86 -4.44 4.80
CA ALA A 58 12.09 -4.33 3.58
C ALA A 58 11.45 -2.95 3.42
N VAL A 59 11.14 -2.22 4.49
CA VAL A 59 10.58 -0.84 4.41
C VAL A 59 11.61 0.15 3.85
N THR A 60 12.89 -0.06 4.17
CA THR A 60 13.97 0.78 3.65
C THR A 60 14.22 0.57 2.17
N THR A 61 13.92 -0.62 1.64
CA THR A 61 14.09 -0.95 0.22
C THR A 61 12.79 -0.78 -0.58
N ALA A 62 11.64 -1.03 0.04
CA ALA A 62 10.33 -0.97 -0.57
C ALA A 62 9.57 0.26 -0.06
N LYS A 63 9.22 1.14 -1.00
CA LYS A 63 8.41 2.32 -0.71
C LYS A 63 7.02 1.87 -0.24
N LEU A 64 6.60 2.35 0.92
CA LEU A 64 5.23 2.18 1.41
C LEU A 64 4.33 3.14 0.63
N GLU A 65 3.31 2.60 -0.03
CA GLU A 65 2.31 3.37 -0.77
C GLU A 65 0.95 3.21 -0.10
N TRP A 66 0.29 4.33 0.17
CA TRP A 66 -1.07 4.36 0.67
C TRP A 66 -2.02 4.82 -0.42
N ARG A 67 -3.18 4.17 -0.50
CA ARG A 67 -4.24 4.50 -1.46
C ARG A 67 -5.60 4.38 -0.80
N SER A 68 -6.51 5.28 -1.15
CA SER A 68 -7.92 5.16 -0.78
C SER A 68 -8.71 4.62 -1.96
N SER A 69 -9.68 3.77 -1.68
CA SER A 69 -10.66 3.29 -2.66
C SER A 69 -11.61 4.41 -3.08
N ASP A 70 -11.91 5.36 -2.17
CA ASP A 70 -12.88 6.44 -2.39
C ASP A 70 -12.45 7.74 -1.71
N GLU A 71 -11.77 8.62 -2.45
CA GLU A 71 -11.28 9.92 -1.96
C GLU A 71 -12.40 10.91 -1.60
N SER A 72 -13.63 10.68 -2.09
CA SER A 72 -14.80 11.50 -1.73
C SER A 72 -15.36 11.17 -0.34
N ILE A 73 -15.06 9.97 0.18
CA ILE A 73 -15.47 9.50 1.51
C ILE A 73 -14.29 9.65 2.46
N ILE A 74 -13.11 9.20 2.05
CA ILE A 74 -11.90 9.21 2.86
C ILE A 74 -10.64 9.44 2.01
N THR A 75 -9.77 10.34 2.44
CA THR A 75 -8.47 10.56 1.81
C THR A 75 -7.36 9.98 2.69
N VAL A 76 -6.28 9.52 2.08
CA VAL A 76 -5.08 9.08 2.79
C VAL A 76 -3.85 9.71 2.16
N ASP A 77 -2.98 10.30 2.98
CA ASP A 77 -1.71 10.85 2.53
C ASP A 77 -0.62 9.79 2.39
N GLU A 78 0.49 10.14 1.72
CA GLU A 78 1.67 9.28 1.57
C GLU A 78 2.28 8.81 2.90
N THR A 79 2.05 9.55 3.98
CA THR A 79 2.48 9.19 5.33
C THR A 79 1.54 8.21 6.01
N GLY A 80 0.36 7.91 5.44
CA GLY A 80 -0.70 7.13 6.08
C GLY A 80 -1.67 7.96 6.93
N LEU A 81 -1.71 9.29 6.75
CA LEU A 81 -2.66 10.15 7.45
C LEU A 81 -4.03 10.09 6.76
N VAL A 82 -5.05 9.63 7.47
CA VAL A 82 -6.38 9.37 6.93
C VAL A 82 -7.38 10.44 7.39
N THR A 83 -8.08 11.06 6.44
CA THR A 83 -9.06 12.12 6.71
C THR A 83 -10.42 11.78 6.10
N ALA A 84 -11.49 11.83 6.90
CA ALA A 84 -12.84 11.60 6.39
C ALA A 84 -13.44 12.88 5.82
N VAL A 85 -13.88 12.80 4.56
CA VAL A 85 -14.45 13.89 3.78
C VAL A 85 -15.97 13.75 3.64
N GLY A 86 -16.47 12.53 3.49
CA GLY A 86 -17.88 12.27 3.21
C GLY A 86 -18.41 10.98 3.87
N PRO A 87 -19.73 10.83 4.00
CA PRO A 87 -20.33 9.64 4.61
C PRO A 87 -20.34 8.46 3.63
N GLY A 88 -20.16 7.24 4.15
CA GLY A 88 -20.15 6.02 3.34
C GLY A 88 -19.09 5.01 3.79
N TRP A 89 -18.87 4.00 2.95
CA TRP A 89 -17.81 3.02 3.14
C TRP A 89 -16.64 3.35 2.23
N ALA A 90 -15.44 3.36 2.79
CA ALA A 90 -14.21 3.44 2.01
C ALA A 90 -13.21 2.40 2.49
N GLU A 91 -12.22 2.11 1.66
CA GLU A 91 -11.16 1.15 1.98
C GLU A 91 -9.81 1.81 1.75
N ILE A 92 -8.96 1.77 2.76
CA ILE A 92 -7.58 2.22 2.69
C ILE A 92 -6.70 1.01 2.42
N ILE A 93 -5.83 1.09 1.43
CA ILE A 93 -4.92 0.04 1.01
C ILE A 93 -3.49 0.56 1.21
N ALA A 94 -2.70 -0.18 1.96
CA ALA A 94 -1.29 0.06 2.21
C ALA A 94 -0.48 -1.04 1.52
N GLU A 95 0.29 -0.70 0.49
CA GLU A 95 1.12 -1.63 -0.26
C GLU A 95 2.59 -1.37 0.01
N CYS A 96 3.35 -2.43 0.27
CA CYS A 96 4.78 -2.37 0.47
C CYS A 96 5.43 -3.62 -0.13
N GLY A 97 6.32 -3.44 -1.10
CA GLY A 97 7.18 -4.50 -1.62
C GLY A 97 6.44 -5.73 -2.17
N GLY A 98 5.22 -5.54 -2.69
CA GLY A 98 4.36 -6.60 -3.23
C GLY A 98 3.38 -7.21 -2.23
N VAL A 99 3.37 -6.78 -0.97
CA VAL A 99 2.36 -7.15 0.02
C VAL A 99 1.46 -5.96 0.29
N ALA A 100 0.15 -6.18 0.24
CA ALA A 100 -0.85 -5.16 0.53
C ALA A 100 -1.65 -5.53 1.77
N ALA A 101 -1.92 -4.53 2.60
CA ALA A 101 -2.87 -4.59 3.70
C ALA A 101 -4.04 -3.65 3.38
N SER A 102 -5.26 -4.07 3.66
CA SER A 102 -6.44 -3.21 3.54
C SER A 102 -7.10 -2.96 4.89
N CYS A 103 -7.68 -1.78 5.02
CA CYS A 103 -8.40 -1.32 6.20
C CYS A 103 -9.70 -0.67 5.76
N LYS A 104 -10.83 -1.21 6.21
CA LYS A 104 -12.17 -0.69 5.89
C LYS A 104 -12.54 0.42 6.85
N VAL A 105 -13.06 1.51 6.30
CA VAL A 105 -13.49 2.66 7.09
C VAL A 105 -14.96 2.92 6.85
N TRP A 106 -15.70 2.98 7.94
CA TRP A 106 -17.09 3.37 7.94
C TRP A 106 -17.21 4.82 8.38
N VAL A 107 -17.86 5.64 7.55
CA VAL A 107 -18.18 7.02 7.88
C VAL A 107 -19.69 7.15 8.07
N PRO A 108 -20.18 7.32 9.32
CA PRO A 108 -21.59 7.42 9.59
C PRO A 108 -22.16 8.71 8.98
N ASN A 109 -23.36 8.61 8.41
CA ASN A 109 -24.10 9.78 7.97
C ASN A 109 -24.47 10.63 9.21
N PRO A 110 -24.30 11.97 9.16
CA PRO A 110 -24.73 12.86 10.24
C PRO A 110 -26.25 12.84 10.46
#